data_AF-X0YC53-F1
#
_entry.id   AF-X0YC53-F1
#
_cell.length_a   1.000
_cell.length_b   1.000
_cell.length_c   1.000
_cell.angle_alpha   90.00
_cell.angle_beta   90.00
_cell.angle_gamma   90.00
#
_symmetry.space_group_name_H-M   'P 1'
#
loop_
_entity.id
_entity.type
_entity.pdbx_description
1 polymer ?
#
loop_
_entity_poly.entity_id
_entity_poly.type
_entity_poly.pdbx_seq_one_letter_code
_entity_poly.pdbx_strand_id
1 'polypeptide(L)'
;MILDRIVAEKKKEIERNKEKAPLKELIAKSSSYVAEHRGFKEAISQPGKINLIAEIKKASPSKGILREDLDPIKIAKTYAASGA
;
A
#
# COMPACT_ATOMS: atom_id res chain seq x y z
N MET A 1 18.64 7.77 -13.59
CA MET A 1 17.92 8.56 -12.57
C MET A 1 17.51 7.66 -11.40
N ILE A 2 17.16 8.21 -10.22
CA ILE A 2 16.68 7.39 -9.07
C ILE A 2 15.49 6.51 -9.47
N LEU A 3 14.58 7.04 -10.30
CA LEU A 3 13.43 6.29 -10.79
C LEU A 3 13.83 5.04 -11.59
N ASP A 4 14.79 5.15 -12.51
CA ASP A 4 15.25 4.01 -13.33
C ASP A 4 15.79 2.88 -12.46
N ARG A 5 16.52 3.23 -11.38
CA ARG A 5 17.04 2.26 -10.42
C ARG A 5 15.92 1.57 -9.65
N ILE A 6 14.91 2.32 -9.20
CA ILE A 6 13.72 1.77 -8.52
C ILE A 6 12.99 0.79 -9.45
N VAL A 7 12.77 1.18 -10.71
CA VAL A 7 12.09 0.35 -11.71
C VAL A 7 12.89 -0.92 -12.02
N ALA A 8 14.20 -0.80 -12.23
CA ALA A 8 15.07 -1.94 -12.52
C ALA A 8 15.07 -2.96 -11.38
N GLU A 9 15.13 -2.51 -10.12
CA GLU A 9 15.07 -3.42 -8.97
C GLU A 9 13.68 -4.04 -8.81
N LYS A 10 12.61 -3.26 -9.02
CA LYS A 10 11.24 -3.78 -8.92
C LYS A 10 10.96 -4.88 -9.96
N LYS A 11 11.51 -4.77 -11.19
CA LYS A 11 11.40 -5.84 -12.19
C LYS A 11 12.00 -7.16 -11.69
N LYS A 12 13.20 -7.12 -11.11
CA LYS A 12 13.85 -8.31 -10.53
C LYS A 12 13.07 -8.88 -9.35
N GLU A 13 12.49 -8.02 -8.51
CA GLU A 13 11.61 -8.45 -7.42
C GLU A 13 10.34 -9.14 -7.95
N ILE A 14 9.71 -8.59 -9.00
CA ILE A 14 8.52 -9.18 -9.62
C ILE A 14 8.81 -10.58 -10.16
N GLU A 15 9.92 -10.78 -10.88
CA GLU A 15 10.27 -12.10 -11.41
C GLU A 15 10.46 -13.13 -10.27
N ARG A 16 11.20 -12.77 -9.21
CA ARG A 16 11.33 -13.61 -8.01
C ARG A 16 9.98 -13.91 -7.33
N ASN A 17 9.05 -12.96 -7.34
CA ASN A 17 7.74 -13.15 -6.73
C ASN A 17 6.83 -14.04 -7.59
N LYS A 18 6.92 -13.97 -8.92
CA LYS A 18 6.17 -14.86 -9.84
C LYS A 18 6.56 -16.33 -9.66
N GLU A 19 7.83 -16.61 -9.36
CA GLU A 19 8.29 -17.98 -9.06
C GLU A 19 7.64 -18.54 -7.78
N LYS A 20 7.43 -17.70 -6.77
CA LYS A 20 6.86 -18.10 -5.48
C LYS A 20 5.33 -18.10 -5.46
N ALA A 21 4.72 -17.21 -6.22
CA ALA A 21 3.28 -17.02 -6.29
C ALA A 21 2.88 -16.76 -7.75
N PRO A 22 2.67 -17.83 -8.54
CA PRO A 22 2.28 -17.72 -9.93
C PRO A 22 0.99 -16.91 -10.09
N LEU A 23 0.91 -16.12 -11.17
CA LEU A 23 -0.22 -15.22 -11.41
C LEU A 23 -1.58 -15.94 -11.39
N LYS A 24 -1.65 -17.15 -11.94
CA LYS A 24 -2.88 -17.95 -11.97
C LYS A 24 -3.40 -18.25 -10.55
N GLU A 25 -2.52 -18.56 -9.62
CA GLU A 25 -2.88 -18.84 -8.22
C GLU A 25 -3.31 -17.56 -7.50
N LEU A 26 -2.63 -16.44 -7.76
CA LEU A 26 -3.03 -15.13 -7.24
C LEU A 26 -4.42 -14.72 -7.71
N ILE A 27 -4.74 -14.95 -9.00
CA ILE A 27 -6.07 -14.70 -9.55
C ILE A 27 -7.09 -15.59 -8.82
N ALA A 28 -6.88 -16.90 -8.75
CA ALA A 28 -7.80 -17.81 -8.08
C ALA A 28 -8.04 -17.42 -6.60
N LYS A 29 -6.97 -17.10 -5.87
CA LYS A 29 -7.05 -16.63 -4.47
C LYS A 29 -7.82 -15.31 -4.36
N SER A 30 -7.56 -14.37 -5.26
CA SER A 30 -8.29 -13.09 -5.28
C SER A 30 -9.77 -13.27 -5.59
N SER A 31 -10.13 -14.16 -6.52
CA SER A 31 -11.53 -14.43 -6.87
C SER A 31 -12.29 -15.15 -5.76
N SER A 32 -11.59 -15.93 -4.93
CA SER A 32 -12.17 -16.55 -3.73
C SER A 32 -12.32 -15.59 -2.54
N TYR A 33 -11.80 -14.36 -2.64
CA TYR A 33 -11.88 -13.37 -1.58
C TYR A 33 -13.28 -12.74 -1.57
N VAL A 34 -14.06 -13.05 -0.52
CA VAL A 34 -15.47 -12.66 -0.41
C VAL A 34 -15.71 -11.38 0.39
N ALA A 35 -14.66 -10.72 0.88
CA ALA A 35 -14.86 -9.52 1.69
C ALA A 35 -15.35 -8.35 0.81
N GLU A 36 -16.30 -7.60 1.34
CA GLU A 36 -16.90 -6.47 0.65
C GLU A 36 -15.87 -5.35 0.43
N HIS A 37 -15.94 -4.72 -0.74
CA HIS A 37 -15.11 -3.57 -1.06
C HIS A 37 -15.57 -2.38 -0.23
N ARG A 38 -14.64 -1.72 0.46
CA ARG A 38 -14.96 -0.57 1.34
C ARG A 38 -15.29 0.73 0.61
N GLY A 39 -15.25 0.77 -0.72
CA GLY A 39 -15.55 1.97 -1.51
C GLY A 39 -14.52 3.10 -1.34
N PHE A 40 -13.29 2.92 -1.84
CA PHE A 40 -12.23 3.92 -1.69
C PHE A 40 -12.58 5.26 -2.33
N LYS A 41 -13.14 5.25 -3.55
CA LYS A 41 -13.53 6.46 -4.28
C LYS A 41 -14.58 7.25 -3.51
N GLU A 42 -15.58 6.55 -2.98
CA GLU A 42 -16.67 7.10 -2.20
C GLU A 42 -16.12 7.75 -0.93
N ALA A 43 -15.19 7.08 -0.23
CA ALA A 43 -14.57 7.60 0.99
C ALA A 43 -13.79 8.90 0.77
N ILE A 44 -13.05 9.02 -0.35
CA ILE A 44 -12.20 10.19 -0.63
C ILE A 44 -12.91 11.34 -1.38
N SER A 45 -14.18 11.16 -1.76
CA SER A 45 -14.93 12.13 -2.58
C SER A 45 -16.10 12.78 -1.83
N GLN A 46 -16.10 12.72 -0.50
CA GLN A 46 -17.20 13.25 0.29
C GLN A 46 -17.18 14.79 0.33
N PRO A 47 -18.29 15.46 0.00
CA PRO A 47 -18.38 16.91 -0.01
C PRO A 47 -18.39 17.49 1.41
N GLY A 48 -18.00 18.75 1.56
CA GLY A 48 -18.11 19.49 2.82
C GLY A 48 -17.14 19.06 3.93
N LYS A 49 -16.20 18.16 3.65
CA LYS A 49 -15.11 17.78 4.56
C LYS A 49 -13.76 17.69 3.86
N ILE A 50 -12.69 17.74 4.64
CA ILE A 50 -11.35 17.40 4.16
C ILE A 50 -11.28 15.87 4.07
N ASN A 51 -10.97 15.36 2.88
CA ASN A 51 -10.72 13.93 2.67
C ASN A 51 -9.20 13.69 2.75
N LEU A 52 -8.77 12.89 3.71
CA LEU A 52 -7.36 12.62 3.98
C LEU A 52 -7.01 11.17 3.62
N ILE A 53 -6.00 10.98 2.76
CA ILE A 53 -5.36 9.68 2.56
C ILE A 53 -4.06 9.70 3.37
N ALA A 54 -4.05 9.05 4.53
CA ALA A 54 -2.88 8.99 5.40
C ALA A 54 -1.94 7.84 4.99
N GLU A 55 -0.73 8.16 4.55
CA GLU A 55 0.29 7.17 4.11
C GLU A 55 1.12 6.65 5.30
N ILE A 56 1.21 5.33 5.45
CA ILE A 56 2.12 4.68 6.40
C ILE A 56 3.41 4.33 5.66
N LYS A 57 4.54 4.95 6.04
CA LYS A 57 5.80 4.80 5.32
C LYS A 57 7.01 4.70 6.24
N LYS A 58 7.81 3.64 6.06
CA LYS A 58 9.05 3.42 6.81
C LYS A 58 10.22 4.25 6.30
N ALA A 59 10.40 4.33 4.98
CA ALA A 59 11.53 5.00 4.36
C ALA A 59 11.17 5.56 2.97
N SER A 60 11.98 6.48 2.46
CA SER A 60 11.92 6.92 1.07
C SER A 60 13.33 6.99 0.44
N PRO A 61 13.47 6.77 -0.88
CA PRO A 61 14.77 6.87 -1.54
C PRO A 61 15.44 8.25 -1.40
N SER A 62 14.66 9.32 -1.24
CA SER A 62 15.17 10.69 -1.15
C SER A 62 15.43 11.16 0.28
N LYS A 63 14.80 10.56 1.29
CA LYS A 63 14.90 10.99 2.70
C LYS A 63 15.41 9.91 3.65
N GLY A 64 15.72 8.71 3.15
CA GLY A 64 16.18 7.60 3.98
C GLY A 64 15.06 7.07 4.88
N ILE A 65 15.42 6.62 6.07
CA ILE A 65 14.46 6.10 7.04
C ILE A 65 13.67 7.28 7.65
N LEU A 66 12.35 7.21 7.53
CA LEU A 66 11.42 8.21 8.08
C LEU A 66 10.99 7.83 9.50
N ARG A 67 10.89 6.52 9.78
CA ARG A 67 10.50 5.98 11.08
C ARG A 67 11.10 4.60 11.29
N GLU A 68 12.05 4.50 12.22
CA GLU A 68 12.73 3.24 12.56
C GLU A 68 11.73 2.21 13.11
N ASP A 69 11.00 2.62 14.16
CA ASP A 69 10.01 1.82 14.87
C ASP A 69 8.61 2.02 14.28
N LEU A 70 8.44 1.52 13.06
CA LEU A 70 7.16 1.54 12.37
C LEU A 70 6.29 0.34 12.79
N ASP A 71 5.28 0.61 13.63
CA ASP A 71 4.16 -0.30 13.84
C ASP A 71 2.99 0.11 12.92
N PRO A 72 2.80 -0.60 11.78
CA PRO A 72 1.79 -0.21 10.80
C PRO A 72 0.37 -0.37 11.32
N ILE A 73 0.11 -1.33 12.23
CA ILE A 73 -1.23 -1.58 12.77
C ILE A 73 -1.62 -0.46 13.73
N LYS A 74 -0.71 -0.10 14.65
CA LYS A 74 -0.94 1.01 15.58
C LYS A 74 -1.14 2.32 14.83
N ILE A 75 -0.28 2.61 13.84
CA ILE A 75 -0.39 3.84 13.05
C ILE A 75 -1.71 3.88 12.26
N ALA A 76 -2.11 2.77 11.62
CA ALA A 76 -3.39 2.70 10.90
C ALA A 76 -4.58 2.99 11.81
N LYS A 77 -4.61 2.42 13.02
CA LYS A 77 -5.65 2.68 14.03
C LYS A 77 -5.66 4.15 14.47
N THR A 78 -4.49 4.73 14.69
CA THR A 78 -4.38 6.15 15.06
C THR A 78 -4.88 7.07 13.94
N TYR A 79 -4.54 6.80 12.68
CA TYR A 79 -5.03 7.57 11.54
C TYR A 79 -6.56 7.49 11.43
N ALA A 80 -7.13 6.28 11.49
CA ALA A 80 -8.58 6.10 11.45
C ALA A 80 -9.30 6.83 12.60
N ALA A 81 -8.79 6.73 13.83
CA ALA A 81 -9.36 7.43 14.99
C ALA A 81 -9.22 8.95 14.91
N SER A 82 -8.26 9.45 14.11
CA SER A 82 -8.00 10.88 13.91
C SER A 82 -8.71 11.45 12.67
N GLY A 83 -9.58 10.67 12.01
CA GLY A 83 -10.43 11.12 10.91
C GLY A 83 -9.89 10.87 9.50
N ALA A 84 -8.83 10.07 9.36
CA ALA A 84 -8.42 9.52 8.06
C ALA A 84 -9.24 8.28 7.68
#